data_AF-A0A938FWL6-F1
#
_entry.id   AF-A0A938FWL6-F1
#
_cell.length_a   1.000
_cell.length_b   1.000
_cell.length_c   1.000
_cell.angle_alpha   90.00
_cell.angle_beta   90.00
_cell.angle_gamma   90.00
#
_symmetry.space_group_name_H-M   'P 1'
#
loop_
_entity.id
_entity.type
_entity.pdbx_description
1 polymer ?
#
loop_
_entity_poly.entity_id
_entity_poly.type
_entity_poly.pdbx_seq_one_letter_code
_entity_poly.pdbx_strand_id
1 'polypeptide(L)'
;TVKFFLKYFTRPMHFFGTLGLLGSSTGGIILGVMAVKKLLGFEILLEHGPLLIAGGLLLLAGLMMFSTGLLGEVMIRTYFESQDRRIYAVREIRTRKERGAVGGRG
;
A
#
# COMPACT_ATOMS: atom_id res chain seq x y z
N THR A 1 -3.78 -12.28 16.72
CA THR A 1 -3.33 -10.87 16.63
C THR A 1 -2.38 -10.61 15.46
N VAL A 2 -1.37 -11.45 15.21
CA VAL A 2 -0.39 -11.27 14.09
C VAL A 2 -1.02 -11.41 12.69
N LYS A 3 -2.00 -12.30 12.49
CA LYS A 3 -2.64 -12.51 11.16
C LYS A 3 -3.42 -11.30 10.62
N PHE A 4 -3.88 -10.39 11.50
CA PHE A 4 -4.63 -9.20 11.07
C PHE A 4 -3.70 -8.15 10.44
N PHE A 5 -2.47 -8.01 10.99
CA PHE A 5 -1.41 -7.20 10.39
C PHE A 5 -1.00 -7.74 9.02
N LEU A 6 -0.79 -9.06 8.89
CA LEU A 6 -0.44 -9.66 7.59
C LEU A 6 -1.53 -9.45 6.52
N LYS A 7 -2.81 -9.46 6.89
CA LYS A 7 -3.93 -9.24 5.96
C LYS A 7 -4.15 -7.76 5.60
N TYR A 8 -3.72 -6.82 6.43
CA TYR A 8 -3.70 -5.39 6.08
C TYR A 8 -2.50 -5.04 5.19
N PHE A 9 -1.35 -5.68 5.42
CA PHE A 9 -0.19 -5.52 4.56
C PHE A 9 -0.40 -6.04 3.14
N THR A 10 -1.39 -6.92 2.87
CA THR A 10 -1.70 -7.36 1.50
C THR A 10 -2.41 -6.31 0.64
N ARG A 11 -2.97 -5.24 1.23
CA ARG A 11 -3.61 -4.11 0.51
C ARG A 11 -3.28 -2.75 1.17
N PRO A 12 -2.00 -2.33 1.11
CA PRO A 12 -1.52 -1.16 1.84
C PRO A 12 -2.16 0.16 1.39
N MET A 13 -2.64 0.27 0.14
CA MET A 13 -3.37 1.45 -0.35
C MET A 13 -4.65 1.72 0.46
N HIS A 14 -5.35 0.69 0.93
CA HIS A 14 -6.64 0.90 1.58
C HIS A 14 -6.51 1.59 2.95
N PHE A 15 -5.37 1.38 3.63
CA PHE A 15 -5.09 2.01 4.92
C PHE A 15 -4.41 3.38 4.74
N PHE A 16 -3.25 3.38 4.08
CA PHE A 16 -2.44 4.59 3.91
C PHE A 16 -3.05 5.56 2.90
N GLY A 17 -3.74 5.08 1.87
CA GLY A 17 -4.44 5.90 0.89
C GLY A 17 -5.65 6.61 1.48
N THR A 18 -6.47 5.93 2.30
CA THR A 18 -7.64 6.55 2.94
C THR A 18 -7.21 7.61 3.96
N LEU A 19 -6.22 7.31 4.80
CA LEU A 19 -5.66 8.29 5.74
C LEU A 19 -4.98 9.45 5.01
N GLY A 20 -4.24 9.16 3.94
CA GLY A 20 -3.60 10.16 3.11
C GLY A 20 -4.60 11.10 2.44
N LEU A 21 -5.66 10.57 1.83
CA LEU A 21 -6.75 11.35 1.22
C LEU A 21 -7.48 12.22 2.23
N LEU A 22 -7.82 11.67 3.41
CA LEU A 22 -8.47 12.45 4.46
C LEU A 22 -7.56 13.58 4.97
N GLY A 23 -6.28 13.28 5.22
CA GLY A 23 -5.29 14.27 5.65
C GLY A 23 -5.07 15.37 4.61
N SER A 24 -4.81 15.00 3.35
CA SER A 24 -4.61 15.96 2.26
C SER A 24 -5.85 16.78 1.95
N SER A 25 -7.05 16.19 1.99
CA SER A 25 -8.30 16.93 1.79
C SER A 25 -8.54 17.92 2.92
N THR A 26 -8.35 17.50 4.17
CA THR A 26 -8.53 18.38 5.34
C THR A 26 -7.50 19.52 5.34
N GLY A 27 -6.21 19.20 5.12
CA GLY A 27 -5.16 20.21 4.99
C GLY A 27 -5.40 21.15 3.81
N GLY A 28 -5.89 20.63 2.68
CA GLY A 28 -6.25 21.39 1.49
C GLY A 28 -7.42 22.34 1.72
N ILE A 29 -8.45 21.92 2.46
CA ILE A 29 -9.57 22.79 2.85
C ILE A 29 -9.09 23.91 3.76
N ILE A 30 -8.26 23.60 4.77
CA ILE A 30 -7.69 24.61 5.68
C ILE A 30 -6.90 25.65 4.88
N LEU A 31 -5.99 25.20 4.00
CA LEU A 31 -5.19 26.10 3.16
C LEU A 31 -6.06 26.86 2.15
N GLY A 32 -7.09 26.25 1.59
CA GLY A 32 -8.03 26.88 0.66
C GLY A 32 -8.82 28.01 1.32
N VAL A 33 -9.35 27.77 2.52
CA VAL A 33 -10.03 28.82 3.31
C VAL A 33 -9.08 29.97 3.63
N MET A 34 -7.83 29.65 4.02
CA MET A 34 -6.82 30.68 4.28
C MET A 34 -6.43 31.45 3.00
N ALA A 35 -6.34 30.78 1.86
CA ALA A 35 -6.07 31.43 0.58
C ALA A 35 -7.19 32.41 0.19
N VAL A 36 -8.46 32.03 0.37
CA VAL A 36 -9.61 32.91 0.12
C VAL A 36 -9.58 34.12 1.05
N LYS A 37 -9.36 33.93 2.35
CA LYS A 37 -9.18 35.04 3.30
C LYS A 37 -8.05 35.99 2.88
N LYS A 38 -6.99 35.46 2.27
CA LYS A 38 -5.82 36.26 1.86
C LYS A 38 -6.18 37.15 0.69
N LEU A 39 -6.92 36.61 -0.27
CA LEU A 39 -7.41 37.34 -1.44
C LEU A 39 -8.40 38.45 -1.06
N LEU A 40 -9.14 38.27 0.04
CA LEU A 40 -10.04 39.30 0.59
C LEU A 40 -9.31 40.41 1.38
N GLY A 41 -7.97 40.36 1.48
CA GLY A 41 -7.15 41.41 2.10
C GLY A 41 -6.95 41.26 3.61
N PHE A 42 -7.29 40.11 4.22
CA PHE A 42 -7.01 39.86 5.63
C PHE A 42 -5.54 39.47 5.87
N GLU A 43 -4.95 40.01 6.93
CA GLU A 43 -3.60 39.66 7.38
C GLU A 43 -3.59 38.32 8.14
N ILE A 44 -3.34 37.22 7.41
CA ILE A 44 -3.42 35.86 7.97
C ILE A 44 -2.14 35.44 8.67
N LEU A 45 -0.99 35.99 8.26
CA LEU A 45 0.32 35.54 8.75
C LEU A 45 0.49 35.81 10.25
N LEU A 46 -0.03 36.93 10.74
CA LEU A 46 0.09 37.34 12.15
C LEU A 46 -0.92 36.65 13.07
N GLU A 47 -2.17 36.46 12.64
CA GLU A 47 -3.19 35.82 13.48
C GLU A 47 -3.27 34.30 13.35
N HIS A 48 -3.02 33.74 12.16
CA HIS A 48 -3.28 32.35 11.82
C HIS A 48 -2.04 31.60 11.29
N GLY A 49 -0.84 32.18 11.46
CA GLY A 49 0.43 31.59 11.02
C GLY A 49 0.61 30.10 11.42
N PRO A 50 0.39 29.72 12.70
CA PRO A 50 0.48 28.32 13.12
C PRO A 50 -0.48 27.39 12.37
N LEU A 51 -1.71 27.84 12.10
CA LEU A 51 -2.72 27.05 11.41
C LEU A 51 -2.39 26.88 9.93
N LEU A 52 -1.77 27.88 9.31
CA LEU A 52 -1.29 27.81 7.92
C LEU A 52 -0.15 26.80 7.78
N ILE A 53 0.80 26.80 8.72
CA ILE A 53 1.88 25.80 8.77
C ILE A 53 1.30 24.41 9.05
N ALA A 54 0.40 24.28 10.01
CA ALA A 54 -0.26 23.02 10.33
C ALA A 54 -1.04 22.45 9.13
N GLY A 55 -1.78 23.29 8.40
CA GLY A 55 -2.49 22.90 7.19
C GLY A 55 -1.55 22.43 6.08
N GLY A 56 -0.42 23.14 5.87
CA GLY A 56 0.62 22.75 4.92
C GLY A 56 1.29 21.42 5.27
N LEU A 57 1.66 21.24 6.54
CA LEU A 57 2.26 20.00 7.04
C LEU A 57 1.28 18.83 6.93
N LEU A 58 0.02 19.02 7.29
CA LEU A 58 -1.01 17.99 7.18
C LEU A 58 -1.25 17.59 5.72
N LEU A 59 -1.26 18.56 4.80
CA LEU A 59 -1.40 18.30 3.37
C LEU A 59 -0.22 17.49 2.82
N LEU A 60 1.01 17.89 3.17
CA LEU A 60 2.24 17.19 2.79
C LEU A 60 2.29 15.77 3.39
N ALA A 61 1.99 15.62 4.67
CA ALA A 61 1.95 14.33 5.34
C ALA A 61 0.90 13.40 4.72
N GLY A 62 -0.28 13.92 4.39
CA GLY A 62 -1.32 13.17 3.69
C GLY A 62 -0.87 12.69 2.31
N LEU A 63 -0.18 13.55 1.55
CA LEU A 63 0.39 13.22 0.24
C LEU A 63 1.49 12.16 0.34
N MET A 64 2.35 12.26 1.36
CA MET A 64 3.37 11.25 1.66
C MET A 64 2.74 9.90 2.02
N MET A 65 1.69 9.87 2.86
CA MET A 65 0.97 8.64 3.19
C MET A 65 0.28 8.03 1.97
N PHE A 66 -0.38 8.84 1.15
CA PHE A 66 -1.00 8.38 -0.09
C PHE A 66 0.02 7.74 -1.04
N SER A 67 1.15 8.41 -1.24
CA SER A 67 2.25 7.91 -2.08
C SER A 67 2.83 6.60 -1.54
N THR A 68 3.02 6.52 -0.21
CA THR A 68 3.48 5.30 0.47
C THR A 68 2.48 4.15 0.30
N GLY A 69 1.18 4.42 0.33
CA GLY A 69 0.14 3.43 0.09
C GLY A 69 0.19 2.84 -1.32
N LEU A 70 0.35 3.70 -2.34
CA LEU A 70 0.52 3.30 -3.74
C LEU A 70 1.79 2.47 -3.92
N LEU A 71 2.91 2.95 -3.38
CA LEU A 71 4.20 2.22 -3.42
C LEU A 71 4.10 0.86 -2.76
N GLY A 72 3.43 0.76 -1.60
CA GLY A 72 3.19 -0.51 -0.95
C GLY A 72 2.42 -1.50 -1.82
N GLU A 73 1.42 -1.02 -2.58
CA GLU A 73 0.61 -1.89 -3.44
C GLU A 73 1.39 -2.35 -4.67
N VAL A 74 2.28 -1.51 -5.20
CA VAL A 74 3.22 -1.91 -6.25
C VAL A 74 4.23 -2.92 -5.71
N MET A 75 4.84 -2.64 -4.54
CA MET A 75 5.82 -3.54 -3.93
C MET A 75 5.25 -4.93 -3.62
N ILE A 76 3.99 -5.01 -3.17
CA ILE A 76 3.41 -6.32 -2.89
C ILE A 76 3.09 -7.09 -4.16
N ARG A 77 2.59 -6.40 -5.20
CA ARG A 77 2.37 -7.01 -6.51
C ARG A 77 3.68 -7.55 -7.07
N THR A 78 4.74 -6.74 -7.09
CA THR A 78 6.05 -7.19 -7.59
C THR A 78 6.66 -8.28 -6.71
N TYR A 79 6.52 -8.23 -5.38
CA TYR A 79 7.01 -9.29 -4.50
C TYR A 79 6.33 -10.63 -4.76
N PHE A 80 5.00 -10.66 -4.88
CA PHE A 80 4.26 -11.90 -5.14
C PHE A 80 4.40 -12.39 -6.59
N GLU A 81 4.50 -11.48 -7.55
CA GLU A 81 4.75 -11.78 -8.97
C GLU A 81 6.17 -12.34 -9.18
N SER A 82 7.17 -11.77 -8.50
CA SER A 82 8.57 -12.25 -8.54
C SER A 82 8.79 -13.56 -7.77
N GLN A 83 7.84 -13.95 -6.90
CA GLN A 83 7.99 -15.18 -6.12
C GLN A 83 7.74 -16.46 -6.93
N ASP A 84 7.16 -16.43 -8.15
CA ASP A 84 6.93 -17.56 -9.09
C ASP A 84 6.93 -18.96 -8.43
N ARG A 85 6.23 -19.11 -7.29
CA ARG A 85 6.16 -20.40 -6.61
C ARG A 85 5.00 -21.12 -7.25
N ARG A 86 5.33 -21.93 -8.26
CA ARG A 86 4.41 -22.94 -8.78
C ARG A 86 3.77 -23.68 -7.60
N ILE A 87 2.43 -23.75 -7.63
CA ILE A 87 1.52 -24.08 -6.53
C ILE A 87 1.63 -25.55 -6.03
N TYR A 88 2.64 -26.31 -6.46
CA TYR A 88 2.71 -27.74 -6.20
C TYR A 88 4.12 -28.17 -5.80
N ALA A 89 4.31 -28.49 -4.51
CA ALA A 89 5.37 -29.39 -4.11
C ALA A 89 4.93 -30.80 -4.52
N VAL A 90 5.47 -31.33 -5.61
CA VAL A 90 5.29 -32.74 -5.99
C VAL A 90 5.90 -33.57 -4.86
N ARG A 91 5.06 -34.07 -3.95
CA ARG A 91 5.50 -34.78 -2.74
C ARG A 91 6.02 -36.18 -3.03
N GLU A 92 5.59 -36.80 -4.12
CA GLU A 92 6.13 -38.09 -4.55
C GLU A 92 5.69 -38.38 -6.00
N ILE A 93 6.63 -38.62 -6.90
CA ILE A 93 6.34 -39.25 -8.20
C ILE A 93 6.39 -40.75 -7.96
N ARG A 94 5.24 -41.40 -7.77
CA ARG A 94 5.16 -42.86 -7.73
C ARG A 94 5.17 -43.42 -9.15
N THR A 95 6.35 -43.44 -9.76
CA THR A 95 6.61 -44.33 -10.89
C THR A 95 6.47 -45.76 -10.39
N ARG A 96 5.35 -46.39 -10.71
CA ARG A 96 5.14 -47.84 -10.56
C ARG A 96 6.18 -48.52 -11.45
N LYS A 97 7.26 -49.01 -10.84
CA LYS A 97 8.24 -49.87 -11.50
C LYS A 97 7.50 -51.14 -11.91
N GLU A 98 7.15 -51.26 -13.19
CA GLU A 98 6.77 -52.55 -13.75
C GLU A 98 7.98 -53.48 -13.64
N ARG A 99 7.90 -54.35 -12.64
CA ARG A 99 8.77 -55.50 -12.49
C ARG A 99 7.96 -56.69 -13.00
N GLY A 100 8.39 -57.27 -14.11
CA GLY A 100 7.85 -58.51 -14.66
C GLY A 100 7.80 -58.43 -16.19
N ALA A 101 8.50 -59.23 -16.98
CA ALA A 101 9.24 -60.43 -16.65
C ALA A 101 10.35 -60.64 -17.69
N VAL A 102 11.55 -60.91 -17.20
CA VAL A 102 12.52 -61.70 -17.94
C VAL A 102 12.08 -63.16 -17.82
N GLY A 103 11.70 -63.74 -18.95
CA GLY A 103 11.56 -65.17 -19.20
C GLY A 103 11.48 -65.29 -20.72
N GLY A 104 12.41 -65.90 -21.45
CA GLY A 104 13.14 -67.12 -21.15
C GLY A 104 12.66 -68.18 -22.14
N ARG A 105 13.55 -68.50 -23.09
CA ARG A 105 13.51 -69.62 -24.07
C ARG A 105 12.59 -69.48 -25.29
N GLY A 106 13.19 -69.88 -26.42
CA GLY A 106 12.68 -69.93 -27.78
C GLY A 106 13.89 -69.97 -28.70
#